data_AF-A0A7Z0SMB4-F1
#
_entry.id   AF-A0A7Z0SMB4-F1
#
_cell.length_a   1.000
_cell.length_b   1.000
_cell.length_c   1.000
_cell.angle_alpha   90.00
_cell.angle_beta   90.00
_cell.angle_gamma   90.00
#
_symmetry.space_group_name_H-M   'P 1'
#
loop_
_entity.id
_entity.type
_entity.pdbx_description
1 polymer ?
#
loop_
_entity_poly.entity_id
_entity_poly.type
_entity_poly.pdbx_seq_one_letter_code
_entity_poly.pdbx_strand_id
1 'polypeptide(L)'
;MNAIDNESLLWQVTQFIWHEAAILDAKEYDAWLDLWQPEGLYIIPIEDADDYAAVLNLCYDDDKMRRDRIKRFQDGFSISSAPPAVTVRTLSRFVIDAVDGNTVVVSCAEHLIEDKFGRQRIWAANVRYTLTSSDTGFRLQEKVVRLLNSDGVLNSFSYLF
;
A
#
# COMPACT_ATOMS: atom_id res chain seq x y z
N MET A 1 -10.95 7.98 25.01
CA MET A 1 -11.82 7.71 23.85
C MET A 1 -12.84 6.66 24.25
N ASN A 2 -14.13 6.96 24.09
CA ASN A 2 -15.21 5.98 24.34
C ASN A 2 -15.24 4.95 23.21
N ALA A 3 -15.54 3.69 23.50
CA ALA A 3 -15.56 2.59 22.52
C ALA A 3 -16.38 2.88 21.24
N ILE A 4 -17.43 3.71 21.36
CA ILE A 4 -18.30 4.15 20.25
C ILE A 4 -17.55 4.98 19.20
N ASP A 5 -16.50 5.71 19.60
CA ASP A 5 -15.66 6.52 18.70
C ASP A 5 -14.67 5.64 17.92
N ASN A 6 -14.15 4.60 18.58
CA ASN A 6 -13.18 3.69 17.98
C ASN A 6 -13.80 2.76 16.93
N GLU A 7 -15.04 2.30 17.13
CA GLU A 7 -15.75 1.49 16.13
C GLU A 7 -16.05 2.29 14.85
N SER A 8 -16.51 3.54 15.01
CA SER A 8 -16.73 4.44 13.87
C SER A 8 -15.41 4.72 13.13
N LEU A 9 -14.33 5.00 13.86
CA LEU A 9 -13.02 5.24 13.27
C LEU A 9 -12.53 4.01 12.51
N LEU A 10 -12.61 2.81 13.12
CA LEU A 10 -12.21 1.56 12.49
C LEU A 10 -12.95 1.35 11.16
N TRP A 11 -14.25 1.61 11.13
CA TRP A 11 -15.03 1.51 9.91
C TRP A 11 -14.58 2.51 8.85
N GLN A 12 -14.34 3.77 9.21
CA GLN A 12 -13.90 4.81 8.28
C GLN A 12 -12.52 4.51 7.67
N VAL A 13 -11.53 4.09 8.48
CA VAL A 13 -10.21 3.71 7.97
C VAL A 13 -10.28 2.46 7.11
N THR A 14 -11.12 1.49 7.49
CA THR A 14 -11.35 0.28 6.69
C THR A 14 -11.91 0.62 5.31
N GLN A 15 -12.91 1.51 5.24
CA GLN A 15 -13.47 1.99 3.97
C GLN A 15 -12.44 2.71 3.11
N PHE A 16 -11.61 3.57 3.71
CA PHE A 16 -10.54 4.27 2.99
C PHE A 16 -9.54 3.29 2.38
N ILE A 17 -9.08 2.30 3.16
CA ILE A 17 -8.11 1.31 2.69
C ILE A 17 -8.74 0.36 1.65
N TRP A 18 -10.02 -0.02 1.79
CA TRP A 18 -10.72 -0.75 0.74
C TRP A 18 -10.87 0.05 -0.55
N HIS A 19 -11.11 1.35 -0.46
CA HIS A 19 -11.13 2.22 -1.63
C HIS A 19 -9.77 2.26 -2.32
N GLU A 20 -8.68 2.46 -1.56
CA GLU A 20 -7.30 2.37 -2.07
C GLU A 20 -7.08 1.04 -2.82
N ALA A 21 -7.48 -0.07 -2.20
CA ALA A 21 -7.35 -1.39 -2.80
C ALA A 21 -8.14 -1.54 -4.11
N ALA A 22 -9.37 -1.04 -4.16
CA ALA A 22 -10.20 -1.12 -5.35
C ALA A 22 -9.60 -0.33 -6.53
N ILE A 23 -9.13 0.90 -6.28
CA ILE A 23 -8.54 1.74 -7.34
C ILE A 23 -7.20 1.16 -7.84
N LEU A 24 -6.41 0.53 -6.97
CA LEU A 24 -5.19 -0.16 -7.37
C LEU A 24 -5.48 -1.41 -8.24
N ASP A 25 -6.53 -2.19 -7.93
CA ASP A 25 -6.96 -3.34 -8.76
C ASP A 25 -7.53 -2.87 -10.11
N ALA A 26 -8.20 -1.72 -10.12
CA ALA A 26 -8.69 -1.06 -11.33
C ALA A 26 -7.57 -0.34 -12.13
N LYS A 27 -6.34 -0.27 -11.61
CA LYS A 27 -5.19 0.44 -12.20
C LYS A 27 -5.42 1.95 -12.36
N GLU A 28 -6.24 2.53 -11.49
CA GLU A 28 -6.51 3.97 -11.40
C GLU A 28 -5.39 4.66 -10.61
N TYR A 29 -4.17 4.62 -11.17
CA TYR A 29 -2.96 5.06 -10.46
C TYR A 29 -2.93 6.55 -10.15
N ASP A 30 -3.54 7.39 -10.98
CA ASP A 30 -3.62 8.83 -10.71
C ASP A 30 -4.48 9.11 -9.49
N ALA A 31 -5.62 8.41 -9.34
CA ALA A 31 -6.46 8.48 -8.15
C ALA A 31 -5.72 7.96 -6.91
N TRP A 32 -4.89 6.92 -7.06
CA TRP A 32 -4.05 6.43 -5.97
C TRP A 32 -3.00 7.46 -5.56
N LEU A 33 -2.31 8.11 -6.51
CA LEU A 33 -1.36 9.19 -6.22
C LEU A 33 -2.03 10.35 -5.47
N ASP A 34 -3.27 10.67 -5.83
CA ASP A 34 -4.04 11.72 -5.17
C ASP A 34 -4.37 11.39 -3.71
N LEU A 35 -4.34 10.12 -3.26
CA LEU A 35 -4.58 9.75 -1.86
C LEU A 35 -3.45 10.16 -0.91
N TRP A 36 -2.28 10.49 -1.44
CA TRP A 36 -1.09 10.72 -0.63
C TRP A 36 -0.90 12.17 -0.19
N GLN A 37 -0.26 12.33 0.98
CA GLN A 37 0.40 13.58 1.31
C GLN A 37 1.64 13.78 0.43
N PRO A 38 2.03 15.03 0.12
CA PRO A 38 3.23 15.32 -0.65
C PRO A 38 4.50 14.72 -0.04
N GLU A 39 4.62 14.71 1.29
CA GLU A 39 5.77 14.17 2.02
C GLU A 39 5.66 12.67 2.32
N GLY A 40 4.62 12.00 1.81
CA GLY A 40 4.33 10.63 2.19
C GLY A 40 5.31 9.59 1.61
N LEU A 41 5.50 8.49 2.35
CA LEU A 41 6.45 7.44 2.00
C LEU A 41 5.77 6.09 1.74
N TYR A 42 6.10 5.46 0.62
CA TYR A 42 5.70 4.09 0.30
C TYR A 42 6.89 3.15 0.41
N ILE A 43 6.79 2.18 1.33
CA ILE A 43 7.93 1.41 1.80
C ILE A 43 7.60 -0.09 1.71
N ILE A 44 8.52 -0.84 1.12
CA ILE A 44 8.52 -2.31 1.15
C ILE A 44 9.91 -2.72 1.64
N PRO A 45 10.10 -2.97 2.93
CA PRO A 45 11.40 -3.33 3.49
C PRO A 45 11.74 -4.79 3.21
N ILE A 46 13.03 -5.14 3.21
CA ILE A 46 13.45 -6.56 3.12
C ILE A 46 13.51 -7.27 4.47
N GLU A 47 13.58 -6.49 5.55
CA GLU A 47 13.71 -6.97 6.93
C GLU A 47 12.83 -6.16 7.90
N ASP A 48 12.76 -6.59 9.15
CA ASP A 48 12.12 -5.80 10.21
C ASP A 48 13.06 -4.70 10.67
N ALA A 49 12.59 -3.46 10.64
CA ALA A 49 13.39 -2.26 10.88
C ALA A 49 12.49 -1.13 11.39
N ASP A 50 13.05 -0.32 12.29
CA ASP A 50 12.43 0.90 12.83
C ASP A 50 12.85 2.16 12.05
N ASP A 51 14.06 2.15 11.46
CA ASP A 51 14.57 3.19 10.57
C ASP A 51 14.74 2.65 9.15
N TYR A 52 13.72 2.82 8.33
CA TYR A 52 13.71 2.36 6.96
C TYR A 52 14.73 3.08 6.06
N ALA A 53 15.14 4.30 6.40
CA ALA A 53 16.13 5.05 5.62
C ALA A 53 17.55 4.50 5.80
N ALA A 54 17.80 3.79 6.90
CA ALA A 54 19.09 3.19 7.23
C ALA A 54 19.25 1.75 6.71
N VAL A 55 18.22 1.15 6.12
CA VAL A 55 18.21 -0.25 5.69
C VAL A 55 17.90 -0.40 4.20
N LEU A 56 18.14 -1.60 3.67
CA LEU A 56 17.77 -1.94 2.30
C LEU A 56 16.25 -2.11 2.19
N ASN A 57 15.67 -1.61 1.11
CA ASN A 57 14.25 -1.74 0.81
C ASN A 57 14.06 -2.18 -0.64
N LEU A 58 13.03 -2.99 -0.89
CA LEU A 58 12.52 -3.23 -2.24
C LEU A 58 11.89 -1.97 -2.84
N CYS A 59 11.32 -1.15 -1.96
CA CYS A 59 10.74 0.14 -2.29
C CYS A 59 10.93 1.10 -1.11
N TYR A 60 11.39 2.31 -1.41
CA TYR A 60 11.44 3.42 -0.47
C TYR A 60 11.18 4.67 -1.30
N ASP A 61 9.91 4.92 -1.61
CA ASP A 61 9.49 5.89 -2.60
C ASP A 61 8.86 7.13 -1.94
N ASP A 62 9.47 8.29 -2.20
CA ASP A 62 8.84 9.61 -2.01
C ASP A 62 7.83 9.94 -3.13
N ASP A 63 7.20 11.11 -3.11
CA ASP A 63 6.23 11.52 -4.15
C ASP A 63 6.79 11.43 -5.57
N LYS A 64 8.03 11.91 -5.78
CA LYS A 64 8.67 11.88 -7.09
C LYS A 64 8.88 10.43 -7.55
N MET A 65 9.40 9.57 -6.67
CA MET A 65 9.67 8.17 -6.99
C MET A 65 8.38 7.39 -7.24
N ARG A 66 7.32 7.64 -6.46
CA ARG A 66 5.98 7.08 -6.68
C ARG A 66 5.44 7.46 -8.06
N ARG A 67 5.52 8.74 -8.44
CA ARG A 67 5.11 9.20 -9.78
C ARG A 67 5.93 8.57 -10.91
N ASP A 68 7.25 8.48 -10.76
CA ASP A 68 8.12 7.84 -11.75
C ASP A 68 7.79 6.34 -11.90
N ARG A 69 7.42 5.66 -10.82
CA ARG A 69 6.94 4.26 -10.86
C ARG A 69 5.62 4.13 -11.61
N ILE A 70 4.64 4.96 -11.30
CA ILE A 70 3.34 4.96 -12.01
C ILE A 70 3.53 5.21 -13.49
N LYS A 71 4.37 6.19 -13.86
CA LYS A 71 4.72 6.45 -15.25
C LYS A 71 5.29 5.21 -15.96
N ARG A 72 6.19 4.45 -15.30
CA ARG A 72 6.72 3.19 -15.86
C ARG A 72 5.63 2.14 -16.06
N PHE A 73 4.63 2.07 -15.18
CA PHE A 73 3.50 1.15 -15.32
C PHE A 73 2.59 1.54 -16.50
N GLN A 74 2.37 2.84 -16.70
CA GLN A 74 1.54 3.37 -17.80
C GLN A 74 2.23 3.29 -19.16
N ASP A 75 3.52 3.61 -19.22
CA ASP A 75 4.26 3.71 -20.49
C ASP A 75 4.60 2.34 -21.12
N GLY A 76 4.51 1.23 -20.38
CA GLY A 76 4.66 -0.12 -20.94
C GLY A 76 6.06 -0.46 -21.49
N PHE A 77 7.10 0.30 -21.14
CA PHE A 77 8.46 0.20 -21.72
C PHE A 77 9.23 -1.10 -21.44
N SER A 78 8.62 -2.12 -20.85
CA SER A 78 9.27 -3.43 -20.67
C SER A 78 8.43 -4.54 -21.27
N ILE A 79 9.04 -5.29 -22.20
CA ILE A 79 8.49 -6.50 -22.82
C ILE A 79 8.15 -7.56 -21.75
N SER A 80 8.84 -7.56 -20.59
CA SER A 80 8.51 -8.44 -19.45
C SER A 80 7.36 -7.91 -18.58
N SER A 81 6.90 -6.68 -18.80
CA SER A 81 5.85 -6.00 -18.04
C SER A 81 4.52 -5.87 -18.79
N ALA A 82 4.49 -6.17 -20.09
CA ALA A 82 3.29 -6.13 -20.92
C ALA A 82 2.76 -7.56 -21.21
N PRO A 83 1.46 -7.85 -20.97
CA PRO A 83 0.45 -6.98 -20.36
C PRO A 83 0.67 -6.80 -18.84
N PRO A 84 0.20 -5.68 -18.25
CA PRO A 84 0.22 -5.51 -16.81
C PRO A 84 -0.58 -6.62 -16.14
N ALA A 85 -0.07 -7.17 -15.04
CA ALA A 85 -0.79 -8.20 -14.29
C ALA A 85 -2.21 -7.73 -13.94
N VAL A 86 -3.14 -8.68 -13.87
CA VAL A 86 -4.45 -8.45 -13.25
C VAL A 86 -4.29 -8.79 -11.78
N THR A 87 -4.75 -7.93 -10.89
CA THR A 87 -4.66 -8.18 -9.46
C THR A 87 -6.04 -8.27 -8.83
N VAL A 88 -6.13 -9.05 -7.76
CA VAL A 88 -7.19 -8.97 -6.77
C VAL A 88 -6.53 -9.01 -5.40
N ARG A 89 -6.82 -8.04 -4.54
CA ARG A 89 -6.31 -8.01 -3.16
C ARG A 89 -7.42 -8.13 -2.13
N THR A 90 -7.20 -8.99 -1.15
CA THR A 90 -8.08 -9.17 0.01
C THR A 90 -7.40 -8.62 1.25
N LEU A 91 -8.11 -7.73 1.96
CA LEU A 91 -7.65 -7.10 3.18
C LEU A 91 -8.49 -7.56 4.37
N SER A 92 -7.84 -7.88 5.48
CA SER A 92 -8.49 -8.37 6.70
C SER A 92 -7.70 -7.98 7.94
N ARG A 93 -8.21 -8.30 9.13
CA ARG A 93 -7.51 -8.06 10.42
C ARG A 93 -7.10 -6.59 10.59
N PHE A 94 -8.05 -5.68 10.34
CA PHE A 94 -7.85 -4.26 10.60
C PHE A 94 -7.73 -4.02 12.11
N VAL A 95 -6.67 -3.34 12.52
CA VAL A 95 -6.39 -2.98 13.92
C VAL A 95 -5.92 -1.54 13.96
N ILE A 96 -6.57 -0.70 14.77
CA ILE A 96 -6.06 0.64 15.08
C ILE A 96 -4.95 0.47 16.11
N ASP A 97 -3.71 0.74 15.69
CA ASP A 97 -2.52 0.61 16.55
C ASP A 97 -2.33 1.86 17.43
N ALA A 98 -2.62 3.05 16.90
CA ALA A 98 -2.48 4.31 17.62
C ALA A 98 -3.35 5.42 17.01
N VAL A 99 -3.75 6.38 17.84
CA VAL A 99 -4.40 7.64 17.44
C VAL A 99 -3.74 8.79 18.21
N ASP A 100 -3.19 9.77 17.49
CA ASP A 100 -2.56 10.97 18.06
C ASP A 100 -2.97 12.21 17.26
N GLY A 101 -3.80 13.07 17.85
CA GLY A 101 -4.40 14.21 17.16
C GLY A 101 -5.16 13.76 15.89
N ASN A 102 -4.66 14.20 14.73
CA ASN A 102 -5.21 13.84 13.42
C ASN A 102 -4.49 12.66 12.77
N THR A 103 -3.54 12.03 13.45
CA THR A 103 -2.80 10.89 12.91
C THR A 103 -3.39 9.58 13.42
N VAL A 104 -3.65 8.66 12.51
CA VAL A 104 -4.18 7.32 12.81
C VAL A 104 -3.23 6.29 12.22
N VAL A 105 -2.74 5.40 13.09
CA VAL A 105 -1.94 4.25 12.67
C VAL A 105 -2.84 3.02 12.66
N VAL A 106 -2.91 2.36 11.52
CA VAL A 106 -3.74 1.17 11.32
C VAL A 106 -2.95 0.08 10.61
N SER A 107 -3.09 -1.15 11.08
CA SER A 107 -2.49 -2.33 10.47
C SER A 107 -3.55 -3.28 9.92
N CYS A 108 -3.22 -4.00 8.86
CA CYS A 108 -4.05 -5.05 8.29
C CYS A 108 -3.21 -6.18 7.68
N ALA A 109 -3.87 -7.29 7.39
CA ALA A 109 -3.33 -8.39 6.59
C ALA A 109 -3.77 -8.23 5.13
N GLU A 110 -2.84 -8.32 4.20
CA GLU A 110 -3.12 -8.36 2.77
C GLU A 110 -2.79 -9.73 2.17
N HIS A 111 -3.68 -10.21 1.31
CA HIS A 111 -3.38 -11.26 0.33
C HIS A 111 -3.62 -10.68 -1.06
N LEU A 112 -2.54 -10.44 -1.80
CA LEU A 112 -2.59 -9.98 -3.18
C LEU A 112 -2.34 -11.18 -4.10
N ILE A 113 -3.30 -11.43 -4.98
CA ILE A 113 -3.16 -12.41 -6.05
C ILE A 113 -2.94 -11.64 -7.34
N GLU A 114 -1.84 -11.93 -8.03
CA GLU A 114 -1.63 -11.47 -9.41
C GLU A 114 -1.88 -12.61 -10.39
N ASP A 115 -2.46 -12.32 -11.55
CA ASP A 115 -2.40 -13.17 -12.72
C ASP A 115 -1.60 -12.48 -13.82
N LYS A 116 -0.54 -13.15 -14.26
CA LYS A 116 0.26 -12.72 -15.39
C LYS A 116 0.63 -13.92 -16.26
N PHE A 117 0.31 -13.83 -17.55
CA PHE A 117 0.49 -14.91 -18.52
C PHE A 117 -0.21 -16.23 -18.11
N GLY A 118 -1.39 -16.13 -17.48
CA GLY A 118 -2.15 -17.30 -17.01
C GLY A 118 -1.51 -18.04 -15.85
N ARG A 119 -0.60 -17.37 -15.13
CA ARG A 119 0.03 -17.88 -13.91
C ARG A 119 -0.34 -16.99 -12.76
N GLN A 120 -0.96 -17.59 -11.76
CA GLN A 120 -1.27 -16.91 -10.51
C GLN A 120 -0.08 -16.96 -9.56
N ARG A 121 0.19 -15.84 -8.88
CA ARG A 121 1.08 -15.78 -7.72
C ARG A 121 0.36 -15.09 -6.58
N ILE A 122 0.71 -15.51 -5.37
CA ILE A 122 0.13 -14.99 -4.14
C ILE A 122 1.23 -14.31 -3.35
N TRP A 123 0.92 -13.11 -2.86
CA TRP A 123 1.74 -12.37 -1.94
C TRP A 123 0.94 -12.13 -0.67
N ALA A 124 1.54 -12.47 0.47
CA ALA A 124 0.96 -12.21 1.78
C ALA A 124 1.81 -11.13 2.47
N ALA A 125 1.15 -10.14 3.04
CA ALA A 125 1.81 -9.04 3.74
C ALA A 125 1.09 -8.65 5.04
N ASN A 126 1.89 -8.16 5.99
CA ASN A 126 1.40 -7.26 7.02
C ASN A 126 1.58 -5.83 6.50
N VAL A 127 0.49 -5.08 6.39
CA VAL A 127 0.52 -3.70 5.94
C VAL A 127 0.24 -2.79 7.12
N ARG A 128 1.08 -1.77 7.30
CA ARG A 128 0.89 -0.69 8.28
C ARG A 128 0.72 0.62 7.53
N TYR A 129 -0.30 1.36 7.90
CA TYR A 129 -0.60 2.67 7.36
C TYR A 129 -0.48 3.71 8.47
N THR A 130 0.15 4.83 8.13
CA THR A 130 0.03 6.08 8.89
C THR A 130 -0.84 7.02 8.06
N LEU A 131 -2.02 7.33 8.58
CA LEU A 131 -3.02 8.17 7.93
C LEU A 131 -3.11 9.52 8.63
N THR A 132 -3.26 10.59 7.86
CA THR A 132 -3.67 11.90 8.38
C THR A 132 -5.15 12.11 8.10
N SER A 133 -5.94 12.37 9.13
CA SER A 133 -7.34 12.75 9.02
C SER A 133 -7.49 14.26 8.76
N SER A 134 -8.45 14.60 7.91
CA SER A 134 -8.90 15.96 7.64
C SER A 134 -10.42 15.99 7.50
N ASP A 135 -10.98 17.20 7.39
CA ASP A 135 -12.42 17.40 7.16
C ASP A 135 -12.93 16.73 5.87
N THR A 136 -12.03 16.40 4.93
CA THR A 136 -12.35 15.81 3.63
C THR A 136 -12.07 14.30 3.57
N GLY A 137 -11.65 13.66 4.67
CA GLY A 137 -11.32 12.24 4.73
C GLY A 137 -9.88 11.98 5.18
N PHE A 138 -9.28 10.88 4.71
CA PHE A 138 -7.90 10.50 5.05
C PHE A 138 -6.94 10.76 3.89
N ARG A 139 -5.67 10.97 4.25
CA ARG A 139 -4.52 10.96 3.33
C ARG A 139 -3.47 9.97 3.81
N LEU A 140 -2.74 9.37 2.89
CA LEU A 140 -1.60 8.49 3.17
C LEU A 140 -0.37 9.35 3.51
N GLN A 141 0.11 9.23 4.74
CA GLN A 141 1.41 9.76 5.16
C GLN A 141 2.50 8.69 5.04
N GLU A 142 2.18 7.43 5.39
CA GLU A 142 3.12 6.32 5.22
C GLU A 142 2.34 5.04 4.93
N LYS A 143 2.86 4.19 4.04
CA LYS A 143 2.39 2.82 3.85
C LYS A 143 3.60 1.89 3.82
N VAL A 144 3.69 1.03 4.82
CA VAL A 144 4.72 -0.01 4.95
C VAL A 144 4.10 -1.36 4.65
N VAL A 145 4.59 -2.03 3.61
CA VAL A 145 4.15 -3.37 3.21
C VAL A 145 5.24 -4.38 3.55
N ARG A 146 5.03 -5.16 4.61
CA ARG A 146 5.96 -6.23 5.01
C ARG A 146 5.53 -7.55 4.39
N LEU A 147 6.13 -7.89 3.25
CA LEU A 147 5.94 -9.19 2.59
C LEU A 147 6.52 -10.31 3.46
N LEU A 148 5.81 -11.45 3.55
CA LEU A 148 6.31 -12.60 4.33
C LEU A 148 7.59 -13.22 3.77
N ASN A 149 7.90 -12.98 2.49
CA ASN A 149 9.05 -13.51 1.77
C ASN A 149 9.91 -12.38 1.16
N SER A 150 10.01 -11.25 1.86
CA SER A 150 10.73 -10.05 1.40
C SER A 150 12.23 -10.27 1.17
N ASP A 151 12.82 -11.27 1.82
CA ASP A 151 14.22 -11.71 1.68
C ASP A 151 14.40 -12.88 0.68
N GLY A 152 13.29 -13.35 0.09
CA GLY A 152 13.25 -14.50 -0.80
C GLY A 152 13.53 -14.19 -2.27
N VAL A 153 13.27 -15.18 -3.14
CA VAL A 153 13.32 -14.98 -4.59
C VAL A 153 12.10 -14.19 -5.04
N LEU A 154 12.31 -12.92 -5.33
CA LEU A 154 11.27 -12.02 -5.83
C LEU A 154 11.34 -11.90 -7.35
N ASN A 155 10.18 -11.88 -7.99
CA ASN A 155 10.04 -11.55 -9.40
C ASN A 155 9.76 -10.04 -9.53
N SER A 156 9.87 -9.51 -10.75
CA SER A 156 9.51 -8.11 -10.98
C SER A 156 8.04 -7.83 -10.65
N PHE A 157 7.81 -6.88 -9.75
CA PHE A 157 6.48 -6.35 -9.47
C PHE A 157 6.08 -5.36 -10.56
N SER A 158 4.94 -5.62 -11.21
CA SER A 158 4.31 -4.68 -12.16
C SER A 158 2.97 -4.16 -11.63
N TYR A 159 2.84 -4.07 -10.31
CA TYR A 159 1.67 -3.62 -9.55
C TYR A 159 2.15 -3.05 -8.20
N LEU A 160 1.23 -2.43 -7.49
CA LEU A 160 1.41 -1.96 -6.12
C LEU A 160 0.71 -2.90 -5.14
N PHE A 161 1.29 -2.97 -3.95
CA PHE A 161 0.68 -3.54 -2.76
C PHE A 161 -0.08 -2.40 -2.07
#